data_AF-E4QBJ7-F1
#
_entry.id   AF-E4QBJ7-F1
#
_cell.length_a   1.000
_cell.length_b   1.000
_cell.length_c   1.000
_cell.angle_alpha   90.00
_cell.angle_beta   90.00
_cell.angle_gamma   90.00
#
_symmetry.space_group_name_H-M   'P 1'
#
loop_
_entity.id
_entity.type
_entity.pdbx_description
1 polymer ?
#
loop_
_entity_poly.entity_id
_entity_poly.type
_entity_poly.pdbx_seq_one_letter_code
_entity_poly.pdbx_strand_id
1 'polypeptide(L)'
;MIAVKNNLEKILKSISQNPLARVCEHYGVITNGHFAILSEAIPDSIRKKLCRPGHHVPAPFIKNIRNNILKARSVSLRRECIVRFDPTSSKDGIVYMTLNESTFVAYSQLYYEFILLLGCVLYHDVEKNCGYIVQKSTREITGLLMPVVVPVIIAKVGAKNYCELK
;
A
#
# COMPACT_ATOMS: atom_id res chain seq x y z
N MET A 1 -12.58 -19.15 -11.05
CA MET A 1 -11.57 -18.37 -11.83
C MET A 1 -12.13 -17.13 -12.53
N ILE A 2 -13.34 -17.16 -13.12
CA ILE A 2 -13.95 -16.02 -13.85
C ILE A 2 -14.26 -14.82 -12.93
N ALA A 3 -14.77 -15.05 -11.73
CA ALA A 3 -15.12 -13.97 -10.78
C ALA A 3 -13.89 -13.15 -10.28
N VAL A 4 -12.74 -13.81 -10.06
CA VAL A 4 -11.49 -13.15 -9.64
C VAL A 4 -10.92 -12.28 -10.77
N LYS A 5 -10.99 -12.78 -12.02
CA LYS A 5 -10.53 -12.06 -13.22
C LYS A 5 -11.38 -10.81 -13.50
N ASN A 6 -12.71 -10.93 -13.34
CA ASN A 6 -13.64 -9.82 -13.50
C ASN A 6 -13.45 -8.74 -12.42
N ASN A 7 -12.99 -9.10 -11.22
CA ASN A 7 -12.71 -8.13 -10.17
C ASN A 7 -11.41 -7.35 -10.44
N LEU A 8 -10.35 -8.05 -10.89
CA LEU A 8 -9.07 -7.40 -11.22
C LEU A 8 -9.24 -6.33 -12.31
N GLU A 9 -9.95 -6.62 -13.40
CA GLU A 9 -10.11 -5.64 -14.49
C GLU A 9 -10.87 -4.39 -14.05
N LYS A 10 -11.88 -4.54 -13.19
CA LYS A 10 -12.61 -3.41 -12.60
C LYS A 10 -11.68 -2.56 -11.72
N ILE A 11 -10.90 -3.18 -10.84
CA ILE A 11 -9.94 -2.49 -9.97
C ILE A 11 -8.88 -1.75 -10.79
N LEU A 12 -8.28 -2.40 -11.79
CA LEU A 12 -7.28 -1.78 -12.66
C LEU A 12 -7.87 -0.59 -13.44
N LYS A 13 -9.12 -0.72 -13.91
CA LYS A 13 -9.83 0.39 -14.56
C LYS A 13 -10.03 1.55 -13.59
N SER A 14 -10.53 1.29 -12.37
CA SER A 14 -10.73 2.32 -11.35
C SER A 14 -9.43 3.03 -10.97
N ILE A 15 -8.32 2.29 -10.84
CA ILE A 15 -7.00 2.87 -10.53
C ILE A 15 -6.48 3.70 -11.71
N SER A 16 -6.46 3.13 -12.92
CA SER A 16 -5.88 3.80 -14.11
C SER A 16 -6.68 5.01 -14.58
N GLN A 17 -7.99 5.03 -14.33
CA GLN A 17 -8.90 6.10 -14.74
C GLN A 17 -9.15 7.12 -13.64
N ASN A 18 -8.52 7.00 -12.47
CA ASN A 18 -8.67 7.99 -11.40
C ASN A 18 -8.04 9.33 -11.85
N PRO A 19 -8.85 10.38 -12.06
CA PRO A 19 -8.34 11.65 -12.58
C PRO A 19 -7.50 12.41 -11.54
N LEU A 20 -7.69 12.13 -10.26
CA LEU A 20 -7.01 12.79 -9.14
C LEU A 20 -5.69 12.11 -8.77
N ALA A 21 -5.52 10.83 -9.13
CA ALA A 21 -4.36 10.02 -8.76
C ALA A 21 -3.92 9.12 -9.92
N ARG A 22 -3.30 9.74 -10.93
CA ARG A 22 -2.80 9.05 -12.12
C ARG A 22 -1.61 8.14 -11.78
N VAL A 23 -1.61 6.92 -12.32
CA VAL A 23 -0.50 5.99 -12.16
C VAL A 23 0.62 6.33 -13.14
N CYS A 24 1.84 6.42 -12.62
CA CYS A 24 3.05 6.66 -13.38
C CYS A 24 4.06 5.54 -13.13
N GLU A 25 4.82 5.19 -14.17
CA GLU A 25 5.99 4.33 -14.05
C GLU A 25 7.25 5.14 -14.37
N HIS A 26 8.19 5.19 -13.42
CA HIS A 26 9.46 5.86 -13.62
C HIS A 26 10.54 5.30 -12.70
N TYR A 27 11.79 5.18 -13.18
CA TYR A 27 12.93 4.58 -12.45
C TYR A 27 12.65 3.22 -11.79
N GLY A 28 11.80 2.38 -12.38
CA GLY A 28 11.46 1.07 -11.85
C GLY A 28 10.46 1.10 -10.68
N VAL A 29 9.71 2.20 -10.53
CA VAL A 29 8.63 2.35 -9.53
C VAL A 29 7.33 2.73 -10.22
N ILE A 30 6.24 2.06 -9.83
CA ILE A 30 4.87 2.36 -10.21
C ILE A 30 4.19 3.04 -9.02
N THR A 31 3.68 4.25 -9.20
CA THR A 31 3.05 5.02 -8.12
C THR A 31 1.96 5.96 -8.64
N ASN A 32 1.01 6.30 -7.78
CA ASN A 32 0.06 7.39 -7.98
C ASN A 32 -0.02 8.35 -6.78
N GLY A 33 1.00 8.36 -5.93
CA GLY A 33 1.03 9.12 -4.68
C GLY A 33 0.39 8.41 -3.47
N HIS A 34 -0.55 7.47 -3.69
CA HIS A 34 -1.16 6.70 -2.60
C HIS A 34 -0.46 5.36 -2.35
N PHE A 35 0.02 4.72 -3.41
CA PHE A 35 0.89 3.56 -3.31
C PHE A 35 2.15 3.78 -4.14
N ALA A 36 3.23 3.05 -3.81
CA ALA A 36 4.43 2.96 -4.62
C ALA A 36 4.95 1.52 -4.57
N ILE A 37 5.11 0.88 -5.73
CA ILE A 37 5.54 -0.53 -5.84
C ILE A 37 6.68 -0.61 -6.86
N LEU A 38 7.70 -1.42 -6.59
CA LEU A 38 8.74 -1.73 -7.56
C LEU A 38 8.12 -2.41 -8.79
N SER A 39 8.44 -1.91 -9.99
CA SER A 39 7.82 -2.39 -11.23
C SER A 39 8.09 -3.87 -11.51
N GLU A 40 9.19 -4.42 -10.98
CA GLU A 40 9.56 -5.83 -11.06
C GLU A 40 8.61 -6.77 -10.30
N ALA A 41 7.90 -6.27 -9.28
CA ALA A 41 6.92 -7.06 -8.52
C ALA A 41 5.52 -7.02 -9.13
N ILE A 42 5.30 -6.24 -10.18
CA ILE A 42 4.01 -6.16 -10.88
C ILE A 42 4.15 -6.90 -12.22
N PRO A 43 3.33 -7.95 -12.47
CA PRO A 43 3.32 -8.64 -13.75
C PRO A 43 3.14 -7.67 -14.92
N ASP A 44 3.89 -7.87 -16.00
CA ASP A 44 3.86 -7.02 -17.21
C ASP A 44 2.44 -6.82 -17.77
N SER A 45 1.60 -7.86 -17.69
CA SER A 45 0.20 -7.82 -18.15
C SER A 45 -0.67 -6.85 -17.35
N ILE A 46 -0.33 -6.61 -16.08
CA ILE A 46 -0.98 -5.64 -15.20
C ILE A 46 -0.34 -4.26 -15.39
N ARG A 47 0.99 -4.20 -15.43
CA ARG A 47 1.76 -2.95 -15.60
C ARG A 47 1.32 -2.15 -16.82
N LYS A 48 1.17 -2.82 -17.97
CA LYS A 48 0.71 -2.22 -19.24
C LYS A 48 -0.72 -1.65 -19.17
N LYS A 49 -1.57 -2.18 -18.30
CA LYS A 49 -2.96 -1.70 -18.11
C LYS A 49 -3.03 -0.49 -17.16
N LEU A 50 -2.09 -0.38 -16.22
CA LEU A 50 -2.05 0.68 -15.23
C LEU A 50 -1.43 1.98 -15.77
N CYS A 51 -0.31 1.86 -16.47
CA CYS A 51 0.48 3.02 -16.87
C CYS A 51 0.04 3.49 -18.26
N ARG A 52 -0.56 4.68 -18.34
CA ARG A 52 -0.77 5.36 -19.62
C ARG A 52 0.44 6.25 -19.93
N PRO A 53 0.97 6.23 -21.16
CA PRO A 53 2.02 7.15 -21.56
C PRO A 53 1.53 8.61 -21.46
N GLY A 54 2.40 9.52 -21.02
CA GLY A 54 2.15 10.97 -21.08
C GLY A 54 2.00 11.72 -19.75
N HIS A 55 2.25 11.11 -18.59
CA HIS A 55 2.34 11.84 -17.32
C HIS A 55 3.76 11.79 -16.75
N HIS A 56 4.37 12.96 -16.61
CA HIS A 56 5.72 13.12 -16.08
C HIS A 56 5.65 13.56 -14.62
N VAL A 57 6.08 12.67 -13.72
CA VAL A 57 6.38 13.05 -12.34
C VAL A 57 7.83 13.51 -12.28
N PRO A 58 8.17 14.57 -11.54
CA PRO A 58 9.56 15.02 -11.41
C PRO A 58 10.49 13.89 -10.98
N ALA A 59 11.57 13.68 -11.74
CA ALA A 59 12.58 12.64 -11.47
C ALA A 59 13.10 12.62 -10.02
N PRO A 60 13.37 13.78 -9.35
CA PRO A 60 13.84 13.79 -7.96
C PRO A 60 12.84 13.18 -6.97
N PHE A 61 11.54 13.44 -7.18
CA PHE A 61 10.47 12.93 -6.32
C PHE A 61 10.39 11.40 -6.41
N ILE A 62 10.43 10.86 -7.63
CA ILE A 62 10.42 9.41 -7.85
C ILE A 62 11.67 8.75 -7.27
N LYS A 63 12.85 9.35 -7.43
CA LYS A 63 14.10 8.84 -6.84
C LYS A 63 13.99 8.73 -5.32
N ASN A 64 13.37 9.73 -4.68
CA ASN A 64 13.12 9.71 -3.24
C ASN A 64 12.17 8.57 -2.83
N ILE A 65 11.07 8.36 -3.55
CA ILE A 65 10.14 7.25 -3.31
C ILE A 65 10.87 5.91 -3.42
N ARG A 66 11.65 5.70 -4.50
CA ARG A 66 12.43 4.47 -4.69
C ARG A 66 13.37 4.23 -3.51
N ASN A 67 14.10 5.26 -3.09
CA ASN A 67 15.01 5.16 -1.94
C ASN A 67 14.28 4.79 -0.66
N ASN A 68 13.05 5.29 -0.44
CA ASN A 68 12.25 4.91 0.71
C ASN A 68 11.82 3.44 0.68
N ILE A 69 11.47 2.90 -0.50
CA ILE A 69 11.19 1.46 -0.65
C ILE A 69 12.45 0.64 -0.38
N LEU A 70 13.60 1.05 -0.91
CA LEU A 70 14.87 0.35 -0.68
C LEU A 70 15.29 0.36 0.80
N LYS A 71 15.09 1.48 1.50
CA LYS A 71 15.25 1.55 2.96
C LYS A 71 14.24 0.68 3.71
N ALA A 72 13.02 0.56 3.20
CA ALA A 72 12.02 -0.31 3.79
C ALA A 72 12.41 -1.79 3.65
N ARG A 73 13.05 -2.21 2.55
CA ARG A 73 13.52 -3.60 2.36
C ARG A 73 14.49 -4.10 3.44
N SER A 74 15.25 -3.21 4.08
CA SER A 74 16.12 -3.58 5.20
C SER A 74 15.40 -3.66 6.55
N VAL A 75 14.10 -3.34 6.61
CA VAL A 75 13.32 -3.41 7.85
C VAL A 75 12.94 -4.85 8.16
N SER A 76 13.25 -5.29 9.38
CA SER A 76 12.76 -6.59 9.88
C SER A 76 11.26 -6.53 10.14
N LEU A 77 10.48 -7.35 9.43
CA LEU A 77 9.05 -7.52 9.65
C LEU A 77 8.70 -8.18 11.00
N ARG A 78 9.70 -8.63 11.77
CA ARG A 78 9.51 -9.19 13.11
C ARG A 78 9.51 -8.14 14.22
N ARG A 79 9.74 -6.86 13.88
CA ARG A 79 9.65 -5.77 14.87
C ARG A 79 8.24 -5.71 15.44
N GLU A 80 8.13 -5.52 16.74
CA GLU A 80 6.85 -5.51 17.47
C GLU A 80 5.89 -4.43 16.98
N CYS A 81 6.41 -3.30 16.52
CA CYS A 81 5.63 -2.19 15.95
C CYS A 81 5.12 -2.46 14.52
N ILE A 82 5.43 -3.61 13.93
CA ILE A 82 4.99 -4.01 12.60
C ILE A 82 4.00 -5.16 12.72
N VAL A 83 2.77 -4.88 12.31
CA VAL A 83 1.68 -5.85 12.41
C VAL A 83 1.17 -6.19 11.02
N ARG A 84 0.75 -7.44 10.83
CA ARG A 84 0.04 -7.80 9.60
C ARG A 84 -1.29 -7.05 9.57
N PHE A 85 -1.61 -6.43 8.45
CA PHE A 85 -2.89 -5.77 8.28
C PHE A 85 -3.96 -6.81 7.95
N ASP A 86 -4.82 -7.10 8.93
CA ASP A 86 -5.97 -8.01 8.80
C ASP A 86 -7.25 -7.21 9.10
N PRO A 87 -8.04 -6.83 8.07
CA PRO A 87 -9.19 -5.93 8.24
C PRO A 87 -10.25 -6.48 9.20
N THR A 88 -10.73 -5.64 10.11
CA THR A 88 -11.85 -5.94 11.04
C THR A 88 -13.19 -5.42 10.52
N SER A 89 -13.18 -4.37 9.71
CA SER A 89 -14.39 -3.82 9.08
C SER A 89 -14.09 -3.10 7.77
N SER A 90 -15.14 -2.84 6.98
CA SER A 90 -15.06 -2.04 5.75
C SER A 90 -16.28 -1.13 5.66
N LYS A 91 -16.07 0.15 5.33
CA LYS A 91 -17.13 1.15 5.18
C LYS A 91 -16.70 2.24 4.21
N ASP A 92 -17.62 2.69 3.36
CA ASP A 92 -17.44 3.85 2.46
C ASP A 92 -16.15 3.79 1.60
N GLY A 93 -15.76 2.58 1.15
CA GLY A 93 -14.55 2.38 0.35
C GLY A 93 -13.23 2.43 1.14
N ILE A 94 -13.30 2.31 2.46
CA ILE A 94 -12.17 2.25 3.38
C ILE A 94 -12.22 0.92 4.15
N VAL A 95 -11.08 0.23 4.22
CA VAL A 95 -10.89 -0.94 5.07
C VAL A 95 -10.18 -0.54 6.36
N TYR A 96 -10.68 -1.01 7.49
CA TYR A 96 -10.18 -0.69 8.82
C TYR A 96 -9.64 -1.94 9.50
N MET A 97 -8.58 -1.79 10.28
CA MET A 97 -8.11 -2.77 11.23
C MET A 97 -8.03 -2.14 12.62
N THR A 98 -8.65 -2.78 13.60
CA THR A 98 -8.58 -2.40 15.00
C THR A 98 -7.27 -2.92 15.60
N LEU A 99 -6.42 -2.03 16.12
CA LEU A 99 -5.20 -2.41 16.85
C LEU A 99 -5.47 -2.60 18.35
N ASN A 100 -6.33 -1.75 18.90
CA ASN A 100 -6.86 -1.78 20.27
C ASN A 100 -8.17 -0.97 20.31
N GLU A 101 -8.80 -0.83 21.48
CA GLU A 101 -10.13 -0.20 21.64
C GLU A 101 -10.25 1.23 21.07
N SER A 102 -9.14 1.96 20.90
CA SER A 102 -9.12 3.35 20.45
C SER A 102 -8.28 3.62 19.20
N THR A 103 -7.51 2.65 18.72
CA THR A 103 -6.56 2.82 17.62
C THR A 103 -6.98 1.99 16.41
N PHE A 104 -7.17 2.66 15.28
CA PHE A 104 -7.51 2.04 14.01
C PHE A 104 -6.50 2.40 12.94
N VAL A 105 -6.19 1.44 12.08
CA VAL A 105 -5.45 1.67 10.84
C VAL A 105 -6.43 1.56 9.69
N ALA A 106 -6.38 2.51 8.76
CA ALA A 106 -7.31 2.57 7.64
C ALA A 106 -6.57 2.70 6.31
N TYR A 107 -7.05 1.97 5.29
CA TYR A 107 -6.56 2.08 3.93
C TYR A 107 -7.73 2.18 2.94
N SER A 108 -7.47 2.78 1.77
CA SER A 108 -8.43 2.70 0.67
C SER A 108 -8.64 1.24 0.28
N GLN A 109 -9.90 0.81 0.25
CA GLN A 109 -10.29 -0.54 -0.13
C GLN A 109 -9.78 -0.88 -1.54
N LEU A 110 -9.85 0.08 -2.47
CA LEU A 110 -9.40 -0.09 -3.86
C LEU A 110 -7.92 -0.51 -3.93
N TYR A 111 -7.04 0.19 -3.20
CA TYR A 111 -5.61 -0.10 -3.22
C TYR A 111 -5.27 -1.36 -2.44
N TYR A 112 -5.96 -1.61 -1.33
CA TYR A 112 -5.80 -2.85 -0.56
C TYR A 112 -6.14 -4.08 -1.40
N GLU A 113 -7.29 -4.09 -2.07
CA GLU A 113 -7.72 -5.19 -2.94
C GLU A 113 -6.77 -5.38 -4.13
N PHE A 114 -6.31 -4.29 -4.73
CA PHE A 114 -5.28 -4.34 -5.77
C PHE A 114 -4.01 -5.05 -5.30
N ILE A 115 -3.50 -4.71 -4.11
CA ILE A 115 -2.31 -5.32 -3.52
C ILE A 115 -2.52 -6.83 -3.29
N LEU A 116 -3.68 -7.24 -2.77
CA LEU A 116 -3.98 -8.66 -2.56
C LEU A 116 -4.01 -9.43 -3.89
N LEU A 117 -4.57 -8.83 -4.94
CA LEU A 117 -4.63 -9.43 -6.28
C LEU A 117 -3.27 -9.55 -6.96
N LEU A 118 -2.29 -8.71 -6.58
CA LEU A 118 -0.89 -8.90 -6.98
C LEU A 118 -0.21 -10.08 -6.26
N GLY A 119 -0.91 -10.80 -5.38
CA GLY A 119 -0.33 -11.86 -4.57
C GLY A 119 0.53 -11.34 -3.42
N CYS A 120 0.35 -10.08 -3.02
CA CYS A 120 1.05 -9.48 -1.89
C CYS A 120 0.20 -9.55 -0.60
N VAL A 121 0.83 -9.22 0.51
CA VAL A 121 0.19 -8.92 1.80
C VAL A 121 0.60 -7.54 2.27
N LEU A 122 -0.21 -6.95 3.14
CA LEU A 122 0.06 -5.65 3.73
C LEU A 122 0.45 -5.83 5.19
N TYR A 123 1.54 -5.20 5.59
CA TYR A 123 1.92 -5.00 6.98
C TYR A 123 1.84 -3.51 7.29
N HIS A 124 1.40 -3.14 8.49
CA HIS A 124 1.40 -1.76 8.95
C HIS A 124 2.52 -1.54 9.97
N ASP A 125 3.35 -0.54 9.72
CA ASP A 125 4.32 -0.01 10.69
C ASP A 125 3.64 1.10 11.49
N VAL A 126 3.31 0.80 12.73
CA VAL A 126 2.57 1.71 13.63
C VAL A 126 3.40 2.96 13.93
N GLU A 127 4.72 2.80 14.08
CA GLU A 127 5.64 3.89 14.43
C GLU A 127 5.77 4.89 13.27
N LYS A 128 5.92 4.36 12.05
CA LYS A 128 6.05 5.19 10.83
C LYS A 128 4.71 5.59 10.21
N ASN A 129 3.62 5.00 10.68
CA ASN A 129 2.28 5.14 10.12
C ASN A 129 2.27 4.92 8.60
N CYS A 130 2.79 3.78 8.15
CA CYS A 130 2.82 3.42 6.73
C CYS A 130 2.57 1.92 6.52
N GLY A 131 2.07 1.58 5.34
CA GLY A 131 1.87 0.18 4.94
C GLY A 131 3.07 -0.34 4.15
N TYR A 132 3.67 -1.43 4.57
CA TYR A 132 4.62 -2.20 3.78
C TYR A 132 3.88 -3.22 2.91
N ILE A 133 4.05 -3.10 1.60
CA ILE A 133 3.56 -4.09 0.63
C ILE A 133 4.60 -5.18 0.52
N VAL A 134 4.25 -6.40 0.91
CA VAL A 134 5.17 -7.53 1.02
C VAL A 134 4.76 -8.64 0.06
N GLN A 135 5.70 -9.14 -0.72
CA GLN A 135 5.44 -10.24 -1.64
C GLN A 135 5.32 -11.55 -0.84
N LYS A 136 4.21 -12.30 -1.02
CA LYS A 136 3.93 -13.51 -0.21
C LYS A 136 5.02 -14.59 -0.34
N SER A 137 5.58 -14.76 -1.53
CA SER A 137 6.53 -15.83 -1.84
C SER A 137 7.91 -15.58 -1.22
N THR A 138 8.41 -14.36 -1.28
CA THR A 138 9.77 -13.99 -0.87
C THR A 138 9.82 -13.35 0.51
N ARG A 139 8.67 -12.86 1.02
CA ARG A 139 8.55 -12.01 2.22
C ARG A 139 9.33 -10.70 2.13
N GLU A 140 9.69 -10.27 0.93
CA GLU A 140 10.36 -9.00 0.71
C GLU A 140 9.37 -7.84 0.61
N ILE A 141 9.75 -6.69 1.17
CA ILE A 141 9.00 -5.45 1.02
C ILE A 141 9.23 -4.92 -0.39
N THR A 142 8.18 -4.91 -1.22
CA THR A 142 8.27 -4.44 -2.60
C THR A 142 7.62 -3.08 -2.82
N GLY A 143 6.99 -2.52 -1.79
CA GLY A 143 6.30 -1.26 -1.94
C GLY A 143 5.79 -0.68 -0.64
N LEU A 144 5.19 0.49 -0.77
CA LEU A 144 4.59 1.27 0.30
C LEU A 144 3.15 1.61 -0.06
N LEU A 145 2.28 1.60 0.94
CA LEU A 145 0.90 2.07 0.85
C LEU A 145 0.67 3.14 1.92
N MET A 146 0.12 4.27 1.51
CA MET A 146 -0.24 5.37 2.40
C MET A 146 -1.57 5.05 3.10
N PRO A 147 -1.64 5.15 4.44
CA PRO A 147 -2.91 5.05 5.15
C PRO A 147 -3.80 6.26 4.85
N VAL A 148 -5.10 6.08 5.01
CA VAL A 148 -6.08 7.17 4.91
C VAL A 148 -6.02 8.01 6.18
N VAL A 149 -5.98 9.34 6.03
CA VAL A 149 -6.13 10.25 7.16
C VAL A 149 -7.61 10.28 7.53
N VAL A 150 -7.99 9.50 8.54
CA VAL A 150 -9.36 9.55 9.10
C VAL A 150 -9.42 10.74 10.07
N PRO A 151 -10.48 11.57 10.06
CA PRO A 151 -10.62 12.72 10.95
C PRO A 151 -10.65 12.37 12.45
N VAL A 152 -10.67 11.09 12.83
CA VAL A 152 -10.79 10.63 14.21
C VAL A 152 -9.63 9.68 14.54
N ILE A 153 -8.70 10.20 15.37
CA ILE A 153 -7.73 9.52 16.25
C ILE A 153 -6.47 8.88 15.58
N ILE A 154 -5.46 9.73 15.41
CA ILE A 154 -4.04 9.66 15.84
C ILE A 154 -3.40 8.26 16.09
N ALA A 155 -2.71 7.72 15.08
CA ALA A 155 -1.75 6.61 15.26
C ALA A 155 -0.49 6.99 16.07
N LYS A 156 -0.10 8.28 16.13
CA LYS A 156 1.10 8.72 16.87
C LYS A 156 1.02 8.52 18.40
N VAL A 157 -0.19 8.60 18.97
CA VAL A 157 -0.41 8.38 20.41
C VAL A 157 -0.58 6.88 20.69
N GLY A 158 -1.17 6.14 19.75
CA GLY A 158 -1.24 4.68 19.81
C GLY A 158 0.09 3.96 19.61
N ALA A 159 1.05 4.54 18.87
CA ALA A 159 2.35 3.90 18.59
C ALA A 159 3.22 3.71 19.84
N LYS A 160 3.34 4.74 20.69
CA LYS A 160 4.06 4.63 21.97
C LYS A 160 3.37 3.62 22.88
N ASN A 161 2.05 3.77 23.07
CA ASN A 161 1.30 2.90 23.95
C ASN A 161 1.26 1.44 23.45
N TYR A 162 1.13 1.18 22.14
CA TYR A 162 1.11 -0.19 21.61
C TYR A 162 2.45 -0.91 21.77
N CYS A 163 3.57 -0.20 21.61
CA CYS A 163 4.89 -0.77 21.82
C CYS A 163 5.22 -0.97 23.31
N GLU A 164 4.57 -0.22 24.21
CA GLU A 164 4.78 -0.30 25.66
C GLU A 164 3.78 -1.20 26.40
N LEU A 165 2.65 -1.57 25.77
CA LEU A 165 1.54 -2.36 26.36
C LEU A 165 1.63 -3.88 26.11
N LYS A 166 2.71 -4.39 25.51
CA LYS A 166 2.96 -5.82 25.30
C LYS A 166 4.31 -6.23 25.83
#